data_AF-A0A8T4BX54-F1
#
_entry.id   AF-A0A8T4BX54-F1
#
_cell.length_a   1.000
_cell.length_b   1.000
_cell.length_c   1.000
_cell.angle_alpha   90.00
_cell.angle_beta   90.00
_cell.angle_gamma   90.00
#
_symmetry.space_group_name_H-M   'P 1'
#
loop_
_entity.id
_entity.type
_entity.pdbx_description
1 polymer ?
#
loop_
_entity_poly.entity_id
_entity_poly.type
_entity_poly.pdbx_seq_one_letter_code
_entity_poly.pdbx_strand_id
1 'polypeptide(L)'
;MNKYTEKYRKIVDEFVKNYYPNLSGRTRIILEDRFVKGSAFVLPALFFSIIGVSTKVRDYSEDSVKGLFAHELAHLDKNRDKNIFYFIRWVFDKKVRADYERDADEHAIEVGLGEFLLASAETDVEIYSPEEMIKRHTIDGYMSPDEIRKEIGNRYSF
;
A
#
# COMPACT_ATOMS: atom_id res chain seq x y z
N MET A 1 -20.31 8.54 -10.05
CA MET A 1 -18.98 8.01 -9.71
C MET A 1 -18.43 7.35 -10.97
N ASN A 2 -17.13 7.41 -11.26
CA ASN A 2 -16.62 6.80 -12.48
C ASN A 2 -16.36 5.29 -12.27
N LYS A 3 -16.30 4.51 -13.37
CA LYS A 3 -16.15 3.04 -13.32
C LYS A 3 -14.90 2.56 -12.58
N TYR A 4 -13.83 3.36 -12.57
CA TYR A 4 -12.57 3.01 -11.90
C TYR A 4 -12.68 3.23 -10.40
N THR A 5 -13.25 4.35 -9.96
CA THR A 5 -13.56 4.58 -8.54
C THR A 5 -14.47 3.50 -7.96
N GLU A 6 -15.44 3.01 -8.74
CA GLU A 6 -16.28 1.88 -8.34
C GLU A 6 -15.50 0.56 -8.24
N LYS A 7 -14.63 0.26 -9.22
CA LYS A 7 -13.72 -0.90 -9.17
C LYS A 7 -12.85 -0.84 -7.91
N TYR A 8 -12.19 0.29 -7.68
CA TYR A 8 -11.31 0.49 -6.53
C TYR A 8 -12.06 0.34 -5.21
N ARG A 9 -13.30 0.86 -5.13
CA ARG A 9 -14.15 0.71 -3.95
C ARG A 9 -14.45 -0.75 -3.66
N LYS A 10 -14.80 -1.54 -4.68
CA LYS A 10 -15.06 -2.98 -4.50
C LYS A 10 -13.85 -3.72 -3.94
N ILE A 11 -12.66 -3.46 -4.50
CA ILE A 11 -11.41 -4.08 -4.02
C ILE A 11 -11.14 -3.69 -2.56
N VAL A 12 -11.23 -2.39 -2.24
CA VAL A 12 -10.99 -1.91 -0.87
C VAL A 12 -12.02 -2.46 0.11
N ASP A 13 -13.30 -2.52 -0.25
CA ASP A 13 -14.36 -3.06 0.60
C ASP A 13 -14.18 -4.56 0.84
N GLU A 14 -13.80 -5.32 -0.18
CA GLU A 14 -13.44 -6.72 -0.06
C GLU A 14 -12.24 -6.92 0.89
N PHE A 15 -11.20 -6.11 0.72
CA PHE A 15 -9.99 -6.23 1.53
C PHE A 15 -10.23 -5.87 2.99
N VAL A 16 -10.99 -4.80 3.26
CA VAL A 16 -11.38 -4.45 4.62
C VAL A 16 -12.23 -5.53 5.26
N LYS A 17 -13.15 -6.14 4.51
CA LYS A 17 -13.99 -7.20 5.03
C LYS A 17 -13.19 -8.46 5.40
N ASN A 18 -12.26 -8.86 4.54
CA ASN A 18 -11.63 -10.18 4.63
C ASN A 18 -10.27 -10.17 5.34
N TYR A 19 -9.52 -9.06 5.26
CA TYR A 19 -8.11 -8.99 5.70
C TYR A 19 -7.85 -7.88 6.72
N TYR A 20 -8.59 -6.77 6.66
CA TYR A 20 -8.43 -5.64 7.58
C TYR A 20 -9.69 -5.31 8.40
N PRO A 21 -10.25 -6.26 9.18
CA PRO A 21 -11.53 -6.09 9.85
C PRO A 21 -11.55 -4.92 10.86
N ASN A 22 -10.40 -4.52 11.39
CA ASN A 22 -10.30 -3.35 12.28
C ASN A 22 -10.58 -2.01 11.57
N LEU A 23 -10.56 -2.00 10.23
CA LEU A 23 -10.93 -0.84 9.42
C LEU A 23 -12.42 -0.82 9.05
N SER A 24 -13.20 -1.82 9.51
CA SER A 24 -14.64 -1.86 9.31
C SER A 24 -15.33 -0.66 9.98
N GLY A 25 -16.44 -0.19 9.38
CA GLY A 25 -17.20 0.95 9.89
C GLY A 25 -16.61 2.34 9.60
N ARG A 26 -15.40 2.44 9.06
CA ARG A 26 -14.83 3.72 8.60
C ARG A 26 -15.27 4.05 7.17
N THR A 27 -15.77 5.26 6.96
CA THR A 27 -16.10 5.78 5.62
C THR A 27 -14.81 5.96 4.82
N ARG A 28 -14.75 5.43 3.60
CA ARG A 28 -13.58 5.52 2.72
C ARG A 28 -13.92 6.32 1.47
N ILE A 29 -13.20 7.41 1.24
CA ILE A 29 -13.36 8.29 0.08
C ILE A 29 -12.21 7.97 -0.88
N ILE A 30 -12.56 7.38 -2.03
CA ILE A 30 -11.59 7.08 -3.08
C ILE A 30 -11.66 8.23 -4.10
N LEU A 31 -10.53 8.90 -4.28
CA LEU A 31 -10.38 9.99 -5.22
C LEU A 31 -9.34 9.61 -6.26
N GLU A 32 -9.62 9.86 -7.53
CA GLU A 32 -8.59 9.81 -8.55
C GLU A 32 -8.00 11.20 -8.74
N ASP A 33 -6.68 11.26 -8.85
CA ASP A 33 -5.95 12.50 -9.15
C ASP A 33 -4.88 12.26 -10.21
N ARG A 34 -4.43 13.32 -10.87
CA ARG A 34 -3.46 13.29 -11.97
C ARG A 34 -2.02 13.35 -11.43
N PHE A 35 -1.66 12.48 -10.47
CA PHE A 35 -0.28 12.40 -10.01
C PHE A 35 0.65 11.92 -11.14
N VAL A 36 1.90 12.38 -11.10
CA VAL A 36 2.90 12.15 -12.16
C VAL A 36 3.31 10.67 -12.24
N LYS A 37 3.20 9.91 -11.14
CA LYS A 37 3.55 8.48 -11.05
C LYS A 37 2.33 7.65 -10.63
N GLY A 38 2.30 6.37 -10.99
CA GLY A 38 1.19 5.48 -10.63
C GLY A 38 1.35 5.03 -9.18
N SER A 39 0.69 5.75 -8.28
CA SER A 39 0.73 5.50 -6.85
C SER A 39 -0.68 5.64 -6.26
N ALA A 40 -0.86 5.08 -5.08
CA ALA A 40 -1.88 5.56 -4.16
C ALA A 40 -1.23 6.22 -2.95
N PHE A 41 -2.05 6.86 -2.13
CA PHE A 41 -1.70 7.26 -0.79
C PHE A 41 -2.95 7.19 0.07
N VAL A 42 -2.77 7.06 1.38
CA VAL A 42 -3.84 7.13 2.35
C VAL A 42 -3.66 8.24 3.36
N LEU A 43 -4.75 8.99 3.63
CA LEU A 43 -4.82 9.97 4.71
C LEU A 43 -5.89 9.51 5.73
N PRO A 44 -5.48 9.11 6.94
CA PRO A 44 -6.43 8.85 8.01
C PRO A 44 -7.01 10.17 8.53
N ALA A 45 -8.34 10.25 8.61
CA ALA A 45 -9.07 11.28 9.33
C ALA A 45 -9.91 10.65 10.46
N LEU A 46 -10.42 11.49 11.36
CA LEU A 46 -11.06 11.03 12.61
C LEU A 46 -12.24 10.07 12.39
N PHE A 47 -12.98 10.21 11.28
CA PHE A 47 -14.16 9.40 10.96
C PHE A 47 -14.14 8.79 9.55
N PHE A 48 -13.11 9.09 8.76
CA PHE A 48 -13.01 8.61 7.38
C PHE A 48 -11.54 8.45 6.98
N SER A 49 -11.30 7.78 5.87
CA SER A 49 -9.97 7.74 5.25
C SER A 49 -10.09 8.14 3.79
N ILE A 50 -9.15 8.96 3.32
CA ILE A 50 -9.05 9.31 1.90
C ILE A 50 -7.99 8.41 1.30
N ILE A 51 -8.36 7.67 0.25
CA ILE A 51 -7.41 6.92 -0.58
C ILE A 51 -7.34 7.66 -1.91
N GLY A 52 -6.22 8.33 -2.14
CA GLY A 52 -5.94 8.95 -3.44
C GLY A 52 -5.30 7.94 -4.36
N VAL A 53 -5.75 7.86 -5.62
CA VAL A 53 -5.25 6.92 -6.63
C VAL A 53 -4.88 7.68 -7.89
N SER A 54 -3.66 7.48 -8.39
CA SER A 54 -3.23 8.09 -9.65
C SER A 54 -4.03 7.52 -10.83
N THR A 55 -4.45 8.37 -11.77
CA THR A 55 -5.14 7.90 -12.98
C THR A 55 -4.30 6.94 -13.83
N LYS A 56 -2.98 6.89 -13.65
CA LYS A 56 -2.09 5.92 -14.31
C LYS A 56 -2.30 4.48 -13.83
N VAL A 57 -2.86 4.30 -12.62
CA VAL A 57 -3.21 2.99 -12.05
C VAL A 57 -4.32 2.30 -12.86
N ARG A 58 -5.01 3.02 -13.75
CA ARG A 58 -5.98 2.44 -14.68
C ARG A 58 -5.36 1.46 -15.67
N ASP A 59 -4.08 1.64 -15.98
CA ASP A 59 -3.34 0.82 -16.93
C ASP A 59 -2.69 -0.40 -16.26
N TYR A 60 -2.80 -0.53 -14.93
CA TYR A 60 -2.22 -1.62 -14.17
C TYR A 60 -3.10 -2.87 -14.22
N SER A 61 -2.46 -4.04 -14.08
CA SER A 61 -3.18 -5.30 -13.90
C SER A 61 -4.05 -5.24 -12.64
N GLU A 62 -5.13 -6.04 -12.59
CA GLU A 62 -5.98 -6.06 -11.39
C GLU A 62 -5.22 -6.49 -10.13
N ASP A 63 -4.27 -7.42 -10.25
CA ASP A 63 -3.47 -7.91 -9.13
C ASP A 63 -2.48 -6.84 -8.65
N SER A 64 -1.88 -6.07 -9.56
CA SER A 64 -1.05 -4.91 -9.21
C SER A 64 -1.87 -3.83 -8.48
N VAL A 65 -3.08 -3.55 -8.96
CA VAL A 65 -4.01 -2.62 -8.29
C VAL A 65 -4.38 -3.12 -6.90
N LYS A 66 -4.64 -4.42 -6.76
CA LYS A 66 -4.89 -5.06 -5.46
C LYS A 66 -3.68 -4.92 -4.55
N GLY A 67 -2.46 -5.13 -5.03
CA GLY A 67 -1.23 -4.98 -4.23
C GLY A 67 -1.04 -3.58 -3.69
N LEU A 68 -1.27 -2.59 -4.56
CA LEU A 68 -1.23 -1.18 -4.18
C LEU A 68 -2.25 -0.87 -3.06
N PHE A 69 -3.49 -1.38 -3.14
CA PHE A 69 -4.44 -1.24 -2.04
C PHE A 69 -4.10 -2.09 -0.81
N ALA A 70 -3.47 -3.25 -0.97
CA ALA A 70 -2.99 -4.06 0.16
C ALA A 70 -2.02 -3.24 1.01
N HIS A 71 -1.06 -2.57 0.36
CA HIS A 71 -0.07 -1.71 1.00
C HIS A 71 -0.72 -0.49 1.70
N GLU A 72 -1.58 0.26 1.00
CA GLU A 72 -2.23 1.44 1.60
C GLU A 72 -3.16 1.10 2.77
N LEU A 73 -3.84 -0.05 2.72
CA LEU A 73 -4.67 -0.50 3.84
C LEU A 73 -3.83 -1.02 5.00
N ALA A 74 -2.66 -1.60 4.73
CA ALA A 74 -1.72 -1.99 5.76
C ALA A 74 -1.22 -0.78 6.56
N HIS A 75 -0.94 0.35 5.88
CA HIS A 75 -0.64 1.62 6.54
C HIS A 75 -1.73 2.03 7.53
N LEU A 76 -3.00 1.98 7.11
CA LEU A 76 -4.12 2.33 7.98
C LEU A 76 -4.25 1.41 9.18
N ASP A 77 -4.16 0.09 8.96
CA ASP A 77 -4.42 -0.89 10.01
C ASP A 77 -3.29 -0.92 11.05
N LYS A 78 -2.03 -0.97 10.58
CA LYS A 78 -0.85 -1.06 11.45
C LYS A 78 -0.62 0.22 12.26
N ASN A 79 -0.95 1.39 11.68
CA ASN A 79 -0.64 2.68 12.28
C ASN A 79 -1.84 3.39 12.93
N ARG A 80 -3.00 2.73 13.04
CA ARG A 80 -4.22 3.32 13.61
C ARG A 80 -4.05 3.85 15.05
N ASP A 81 -3.17 3.24 15.83
CA ASP A 81 -2.94 3.55 17.25
C ASP A 81 -1.71 4.46 17.47
N LYS A 82 -1.04 4.88 16.39
CA LYS A 82 0.10 5.79 16.48
C LYS A 82 -0.39 7.21 16.80
N ASN A 83 0.34 7.89 17.69
CA ASN A 83 0.00 9.25 18.08
C ASN A 83 0.60 10.29 17.11
N ILE A 84 0.20 11.55 17.28
CA ILE A 84 0.69 12.67 16.45
C ILE A 84 2.21 12.83 16.46
N PHE A 85 2.90 12.50 17.56
CA PHE A 85 4.36 12.59 17.63
C PHE A 85 5.05 11.59 16.71
N TYR A 86 4.45 10.42 16.51
CA TYR A 86 4.94 9.46 15.51
C TYR A 86 4.86 10.06 14.11
N PHE A 87 3.72 10.65 13.73
CA PHE A 87 3.57 11.27 12.41
C PHE A 87 4.48 12.49 12.21
N ILE A 88 4.72 13.29 13.27
CA ILE A 88 5.71 14.37 13.22
C ILE A 88 7.11 13.79 12.96
N ARG A 89 7.51 12.74 13.70
CA ARG A 89 8.81 12.07 13.47
C ARG A 89 8.90 11.51 12.06
N TRP A 90 7.85 10.87 11.57
CA TRP A 90 7.77 10.35 10.20
C TRP A 90 8.01 11.44 9.14
N VAL A 91 7.52 12.67 9.34
CA VAL A 91 7.80 13.77 8.39
C VAL A 91 9.30 14.11 8.31
N PHE A 92 10.03 14.05 9.43
CA PHE A 92 11.41 14.56 9.51
C PHE A 92 12.49 13.48 9.47
N ASP A 93 12.19 12.25 9.90
CA ASP A 93 13.15 11.16 10.07
C ASP A 93 13.02 10.14 8.94
N LYS A 94 14.04 10.10 8.07
CA LYS A 94 14.10 9.16 6.94
C LYS A 94 14.04 7.70 7.38
N LYS A 95 14.64 7.36 8.52
CA LYS A 95 14.62 5.98 9.03
C LYS A 95 13.19 5.60 9.45
N VAL A 96 12.50 6.49 10.15
CA VAL A 96 11.11 6.27 10.55
C VAL A 96 10.20 6.12 9.33
N ARG A 97 10.45 6.84 8.23
CA ARG A 97 9.72 6.63 6.97
C ARG A 97 10.02 5.28 6.34
N ALA A 98 11.29 4.89 6.27
CA ALA A 98 11.67 3.60 5.70
C ALA A 98 11.07 2.44 6.50
N ASP A 99 11.12 2.52 7.83
CA ASP A 99 10.50 1.55 8.73
C ASP A 99 8.96 1.54 8.54
N TYR A 100 8.33 2.70 8.32
CA TYR A 100 6.89 2.80 8.05
C TYR A 100 6.46 2.12 6.74
N GLU A 101 7.20 2.32 5.64
CA GLU A 101 6.92 1.62 4.37
C GLU A 101 7.13 0.12 4.49
N ARG A 102 8.21 -0.30 5.15
CA ARG A 102 8.50 -1.72 5.37
C ARG A 102 7.47 -2.41 6.25
N ASP A 103 7.04 -1.77 7.34
CA ASP A 103 6.00 -2.28 8.23
C ASP A 103 4.68 -2.54 7.46
N ALA A 104 4.38 -1.73 6.45
CA ALA A 104 3.19 -1.91 5.62
C ALA A 104 3.32 -3.10 4.66
N ASP A 105 4.47 -3.26 4.01
CA ASP A 105 4.76 -4.43 3.15
C ASP A 105 4.69 -5.73 3.96
N GLU A 106 5.36 -5.76 5.12
CA GLU A 106 5.34 -6.90 6.03
C GLU A 106 3.91 -7.22 6.52
N HIS A 107 3.15 -6.21 6.92
CA HIS A 107 1.78 -6.40 7.40
C HIS A 107 0.84 -6.87 6.28
N ALA A 108 1.00 -6.40 5.04
CA ALA A 108 0.25 -6.90 3.89
C ALA A 108 0.54 -8.39 3.62
N ILE A 109 1.80 -8.82 3.77
CA ILE A 109 2.16 -10.24 3.68
C ILE A 109 1.55 -11.03 4.85
N GLU A 110 1.60 -10.49 6.07
CA GLU A 110 1.07 -11.12 7.29
C GLU A 110 -0.42 -11.44 7.21
N VAL A 111 -1.21 -10.54 6.63
CA VAL A 111 -2.66 -10.76 6.45
C VAL A 111 -2.99 -11.61 5.23
N GLY A 112 -2.00 -12.11 4.48
CA GLY A 112 -2.21 -13.02 3.35
C GLY A 112 -2.40 -12.33 1.99
N LEU A 113 -2.01 -11.06 1.86
CA LEU A 113 -2.07 -10.30 0.60
C LEU A 113 -0.72 -10.22 -0.14
N GLY A 114 0.26 -11.05 0.26
CA GLY A 114 1.62 -11.01 -0.27
C GLY A 114 1.74 -11.20 -1.78
N GLU A 115 0.94 -12.08 -2.38
CA GLU A 115 0.96 -12.29 -3.85
C GLU A 115 0.52 -11.05 -4.63
N PHE A 116 -0.50 -10.33 -4.13
CA PHE A 116 -0.90 -9.06 -4.74
C PHE A 116 0.17 -7.99 -4.55
N LEU A 117 0.78 -7.92 -3.36
CA LEU A 117 1.89 -7.01 -3.09
C LEU A 117 3.06 -7.26 -4.04
N LEU A 118 3.40 -8.53 -4.29
CA LEU A 118 4.44 -8.93 -5.24
C LEU A 118 4.11 -8.43 -6.66
N ALA A 119 2.88 -8.63 -7.13
CA ALA A 119 2.46 -8.15 -8.45
C ALA A 119 2.61 -6.61 -8.57
N SER A 120 2.32 -5.87 -7.50
CA SER A 120 2.54 -4.42 -7.46
C SER A 120 4.03 -4.07 -7.50
N ALA A 121 4.87 -4.78 -6.74
CA ALA A 121 6.31 -4.54 -6.71
C ALA A 121 6.99 -4.88 -8.06
N GLU A 122 6.53 -5.92 -8.75
CA GLU A 122 6.98 -6.26 -10.11
C GLU A 122 6.57 -5.17 -11.11
N THR A 123 5.37 -4.61 -10.96
CA THR A 123 4.92 -3.47 -11.79
C THR A 123 5.79 -2.23 -11.56
N ASP A 124 6.26 -1.99 -10.33
CA ASP A 124 7.20 -0.90 -10.05
C ASP A 124 8.52 -1.09 -10.82
N VAL A 125 9.05 -2.31 -10.93
CA VAL A 125 10.28 -2.58 -11.71
C VAL A 125 10.14 -2.16 -13.17
N GLU A 126 8.95 -2.26 -13.75
CA GLU A 126 8.69 -1.89 -15.15
C GLU A 126 8.56 -0.37 -15.36
N ILE A 127 8.23 0.37 -14.30
CA ILE A 127 7.82 1.78 -14.39
C ILE A 127 8.92 2.73 -13.92
N TYR A 128 9.69 2.33 -12.92
CA TYR A 128 10.74 3.14 -12.33
C TYR A 128 12.09 2.89 -12.99
N SER A 129 12.95 3.92 -13.06
CA SER A 129 14.32 3.71 -13.50
C SER A 129 15.11 2.86 -12.50
N PRO A 130 16.22 2.22 -12.90
CA PRO A 130 17.07 1.46 -11.98
C PRO A 130 17.51 2.27 -10.76
N GLU A 131 17.85 3.55 -10.93
CA GLU A 131 18.25 4.44 -9.82
C GLU A 131 17.08 4.71 -8.86
N GLU A 132 15.88 4.87 -9.41
CA GLU A 132 14.67 5.06 -8.62
C GLU A 132 14.32 3.79 -7.84
N MET A 133 14.49 2.60 -8.44
CA MET A 133 14.30 1.32 -7.75
C MET A 133 15.32 1.12 -6.64
N ILE A 134 16.60 1.41 -6.88
CA ILE A 134 17.63 1.36 -5.85
C ILE A 134 17.25 2.27 -4.68
N LYS A 135 16.83 3.50 -4.96
CA LYS A 135 16.37 4.43 -3.92
C LYS A 135 15.17 3.87 -3.15
N ARG A 136 14.16 3.34 -3.84
CA ARG A 136 12.94 2.81 -3.20
C ARG A 136 13.27 1.72 -2.18
N HIS A 137 14.16 0.79 -2.54
CA HIS A 137 14.51 -0.32 -1.65
C HIS A 137 15.52 0.05 -0.56
N THR A 138 16.50 0.90 -0.87
CA THR A 138 17.61 1.19 0.07
C THR A 138 17.37 2.41 0.95
N ILE A 139 16.56 3.37 0.49
CA ILE A 139 16.32 4.65 1.18
C ILE A 139 14.87 4.73 1.67
N ASP A 140 13.92 4.37 0.82
CA ASP A 140 12.50 4.55 1.14
C ASP A 140 11.90 3.32 1.85
N GLY A 141 12.62 2.20 1.94
CA GLY A 141 12.30 1.06 2.81
C GLY A 141 11.41 -0.03 2.20
N TYR A 142 10.85 0.21 1.00
CA TYR A 142 10.01 -0.75 0.28
C TYR A 142 10.71 -2.09 0.09
N MET A 143 10.00 -3.19 0.32
CA MET A 143 10.49 -4.51 0.00
C MET A 143 10.64 -4.68 -1.52
N SER A 144 11.75 -5.30 -1.93
CA SER A 144 11.94 -5.72 -3.32
C SER A 144 11.10 -6.97 -3.64
N PRO A 145 10.80 -7.23 -4.93
CA PRO A 145 10.11 -8.47 -5.32
C PRO A 145 10.74 -9.74 -4.75
N ASP A 146 12.07 -9.80 -4.70
CA ASP A 146 12.78 -10.97 -4.16
C ASP A 146 12.61 -11.12 -2.64
N GLU A 147 12.61 -10.01 -1.90
CA GLU A 147 12.31 -10.02 -0.47
C GLU A 147 10.86 -10.48 -0.22
N ILE A 148 9.90 -9.96 -1.00
CA ILE A 148 8.49 -10.36 -0.87
C ILE A 148 8.33 -11.86 -1.14
N ARG A 149 8.89 -12.37 -2.25
CA ARG A 149 8.86 -13.81 -2.56
C ARG A 149 9.46 -14.66 -1.45
N LYS A 150 10.59 -14.22 -0.90
CA LYS A 150 11.24 -14.92 0.22
C LYS A 150 10.35 -14.94 1.46
N GLU A 151 9.75 -13.82 1.82
CA GLU A 151 8.86 -13.74 3.00
C GLU A 151 7.59 -14.57 2.83
N ILE A 152 6.98 -14.56 1.64
CA ILE A 152 5.88 -15.47 1.29
C ILE A 152 6.35 -16.93 1.45
N GLY A 153 7.47 -17.30 0.81
CA GLY A 153 8.03 -18.65 0.87
C GLY A 153 8.29 -19.11 2.30
N ASN A 154 8.90 -18.27 3.14
CA ASN A 154 9.17 -18.59 4.54
C ASN A 154 7.90 -18.83 5.36
N ARG A 155 6.81 -18.12 5.05
CA ARG A 155 5.55 -18.18 5.81
C ARG A 155 4.64 -19.34 5.39
N TYR A 156 4.77 -19.80 4.15
CA TYR A 156 3.93 -20.87 3.60
C TYR A 156 4.67 -22.19 3.32
N SER A 157 5.96 -22.28 3.68
CA SER A 157 6.69 -23.55 3.70
C SER A 157 6.32 -24.34 4.97
N PHE A 158 5.56 -25.42 4.79
CA PHE A 158 5.27 -26.43 5.81
C PHE A 158 6.36 -27.51 5.87
#